data_AF-A0AA86PRW6-F1
#
_entry.id   AF-A0AA86PRW6-F1
#
_cell.length_a   1.000
_cell.length_b   1.000
_cell.length_c   1.000
_cell.angle_alpha   90.00
_cell.angle_beta   90.00
_cell.angle_gamma   90.00
#
_symmetry.space_group_name_H-M   'P 1'
#
loop_
_entity.id
_entity.type
_entity.pdbx_description
1 polymer ?
#
loop_
_entity_poly.entity_id
_entity_poly.type
_entity_poly.pdbx_seq_one_letter_code
_entity_poly.pdbx_strand_id
1 'polypeptide(L)'
;MSSDFDIYYNTIDKLLIDVTKTMSTPNSQTNQSLMKDTYQKIKNIEEYIGLAENEICMIANAKQCEQAQVKLDFLNSQLQMLVQKIKQQNPNISTSSNDVDTLQQQVITDMNKVQIASVVLDAAKVQLNDADLALAEVIILNDQITNILEIGTVTLNNINDNLNGIQAERVIIKKQFRAIARQITGNTTLMLTIFIILVVIICLIIWSIIKACKE
;
A
#
# COMPACT_ATOMS: atom_id res chain seq x y z
N MET A 1 -16.59 -17.53 -5.97
CA MET A 1 -16.63 -16.98 -7.34
C MET A 1 -17.92 -16.18 -7.44
N SER A 2 -17.86 -14.94 -7.98
CA SER A 2 -19.07 -14.16 -8.29
C SER A 2 -19.93 -14.98 -9.24
N SER A 3 -21.22 -15.12 -8.94
CA SER A 3 -22.18 -15.86 -9.78
C SER A 3 -22.16 -15.36 -11.23
N ASP A 4 -21.86 -14.08 -11.42
CA ASP A 4 -21.95 -13.41 -12.72
C ASP A 4 -20.69 -13.63 -13.56
N PHE A 5 -19.50 -13.73 -12.95
CA PHE A 5 -18.27 -14.08 -13.66
C PHE A 5 -18.38 -15.46 -14.32
N ASP A 6 -18.92 -16.46 -13.62
CA ASP A 6 -19.06 -17.81 -14.17
C ASP A 6 -20.08 -17.83 -15.33
N ILE A 7 -21.10 -16.96 -15.32
CA ILE A 7 -22.05 -16.80 -16.43
C ILE A 7 -21.35 -16.23 -17.66
N TYR A 8 -20.55 -15.17 -17.49
CA TYR A 8 -19.80 -14.57 -18.60
C TYR A 8 -18.75 -15.53 -19.15
N TYR A 9 -17.99 -16.19 -18.27
CA TYR A 9 -17.00 -17.19 -18.65
C TYR A 9 -17.61 -18.32 -19.50
N ASN A 10 -18.70 -18.92 -19.03
CA ASN A 10 -19.37 -20.01 -19.76
C ASN A 10 -19.97 -19.54 -21.09
N THR A 11 -20.41 -18.29 -21.16
CA THR A 11 -20.94 -17.70 -22.39
C THR A 11 -19.83 -17.47 -23.42
N ILE A 12 -18.68 -16.95 -22.98
CA ILE A 12 -17.48 -16.78 -23.82
C ILE A 12 -17.00 -18.13 -24.34
N ASP A 13 -16.85 -19.12 -23.46
CA ASP A 13 -16.37 -20.46 -23.84
C ASP A 13 -17.28 -21.12 -24.89
N LYS A 14 -18.61 -21.03 -24.69
CA LYS A 14 -19.58 -21.54 -25.66
C LYS A 14 -19.47 -20.84 -27.01
N LEU A 15 -19.36 -19.51 -27.03
CA LEU A 15 -19.21 -18.75 -28.27
C LEU A 15 -17.89 -19.08 -28.97
N LEU A 16 -16.79 -19.22 -28.24
CA LEU A 16 -15.49 -19.64 -28.78
C LEU A 16 -15.56 -21.02 -29.42
N ILE A 17 -16.21 -21.99 -28.77
CA ILE A 17 -16.43 -23.32 -29.32
C ILE A 17 -17.25 -23.24 -30.62
N ASP A 18 -18.32 -22.45 -30.64
CA ASP A 18 -19.17 -22.30 -31.82
C ASP A 18 -18.41 -21.66 -32.97
N VAL A 19 -17.61 -20.62 -32.72
CA VAL A 19 -16.76 -20.01 -33.76
C VAL A 19 -15.72 -21.02 -34.28
N THR A 20 -15.08 -21.76 -33.38
CA THR A 20 -14.09 -22.79 -33.74
C THR A 20 -14.70 -23.87 -34.65
N LYS A 21 -15.94 -24.30 -34.35
CA LYS A 21 -16.67 -25.27 -35.16
C LYS A 21 -16.98 -24.70 -36.54
N THR A 22 -17.51 -23.47 -36.63
CA THR A 22 -17.80 -22.84 -37.92
C THR A 22 -16.55 -22.70 -38.79
N MET A 23 -15.39 -22.39 -38.20
CA MET A 23 -14.10 -22.29 -38.91
C MET A 23 -13.50 -23.64 -39.32
N SER A 24 -13.98 -24.75 -38.74
CA SER A 24 -13.51 -26.10 -39.05
C SER A 24 -14.33 -26.78 -40.16
N THR A 25 -15.45 -26.18 -40.58
CA THR A 25 -16.32 -26.73 -41.64
C THR A 25 -15.77 -26.41 -43.03
N PRO A 26 -15.42 -27.42 -43.84
CA PRO A 26 -14.88 -27.20 -45.18
C PRO A 26 -16.02 -26.99 -46.18
N ASN A 27 -16.45 -25.75 -46.43
CA ASN A 27 -17.31 -25.49 -47.59
C ASN A 27 -17.12 -24.09 -48.19
N SER A 28 -16.58 -24.06 -49.40
CA SER A 28 -16.04 -22.91 -50.13
C SER A 28 -17.06 -21.96 -50.77
N GLN A 29 -18.36 -22.17 -50.56
CA GLN A 29 -19.41 -21.40 -51.25
C GLN A 29 -20.39 -20.65 -50.32
N THR A 30 -20.23 -20.75 -48.99
CA THR A 30 -21.11 -20.06 -48.01
C THR A 30 -20.35 -18.99 -47.21
N ASN A 31 -19.27 -18.44 -47.76
CA ASN A 31 -18.24 -17.75 -46.97
C ASN A 31 -18.68 -16.39 -46.39
N GLN A 32 -19.52 -15.60 -47.06
CA GLN A 32 -19.73 -14.20 -46.63
C GLN A 32 -20.71 -14.08 -45.44
N SER A 33 -21.82 -14.83 -45.45
CA SER A 33 -22.78 -14.85 -44.35
C SER A 33 -22.22 -15.54 -43.10
N LEU A 34 -21.48 -16.64 -43.27
CA LEU A 34 -20.82 -17.33 -42.16
C LEU A 34 -19.68 -16.50 -41.57
N MET A 35 -18.92 -15.78 -42.39
CA MET A 35 -17.90 -14.85 -41.89
C MET A 35 -18.52 -13.68 -41.15
N LYS A 36 -19.62 -13.10 -41.66
CA LYS A 36 -20.34 -12.02 -40.96
C LYS A 36 -20.86 -12.49 -39.59
N ASP A 37 -21.44 -13.70 -39.53
CA ASP A 37 -21.87 -14.31 -38.26
C ASP A 37 -20.69 -14.59 -37.32
N THR A 38 -19.57 -15.05 -37.86
CA THR A 38 -18.32 -15.28 -37.12
C THR A 38 -17.75 -13.98 -36.52
N TYR A 39 -17.68 -12.91 -37.29
CA TYR A 39 -17.25 -11.60 -36.80
C TYR A 39 -18.18 -11.02 -35.75
N GLN A 40 -19.50 -11.19 -35.93
CA GLN A 40 -20.47 -10.77 -34.93
C GLN A 40 -20.30 -11.54 -33.61
N LYS A 41 -20.04 -12.85 -33.68
CA LYS A 41 -19.75 -13.67 -32.50
C LYS A 41 -18.45 -13.26 -31.81
N ILE A 42 -17.40 -12.93 -32.56
CA ILE A 42 -16.15 -12.39 -32.01
C ILE A 42 -16.40 -11.08 -31.28
N LYS A 43 -17.15 -10.15 -31.88
CA LYS A 43 -17.51 -8.89 -31.23
C LYS A 43 -18.30 -9.11 -29.93
N ASN A 44 -19.24 -10.06 -29.94
CA ASN A 44 -19.97 -10.41 -28.72
C ASN A 44 -19.04 -11.02 -27.66
N ILE A 45 -18.06 -11.85 -28.05
CA ILE A 45 -17.05 -12.40 -27.13
C ILE A 45 -16.23 -11.27 -26.49
N GLU A 46 -15.77 -10.28 -27.26
CA GLU A 46 -15.02 -9.12 -26.75
C GLU A 46 -15.84 -8.32 -25.73
N GLU A 47 -17.14 -8.13 -25.98
CA GLU A 47 -18.05 -7.47 -25.04
C GLU A 47 -18.18 -8.26 -23.72
N TYR A 48 -18.36 -9.59 -23.81
CA TYR A 48 -18.42 -10.43 -22.61
C TYR A 48 -17.09 -10.51 -21.85
N ILE A 49 -15.95 -10.42 -22.54
CA ILE A 49 -14.63 -10.32 -21.88
C ILE A 49 -14.58 -9.03 -21.05
N GLY A 50 -14.97 -7.88 -21.62
CA GLY A 50 -15.00 -6.63 -20.86
C GLY A 50 -15.92 -6.67 -19.63
N LEU A 51 -17.07 -7.35 -19.74
CA LEU A 51 -17.95 -7.58 -18.58
C LEU A 51 -17.30 -8.51 -17.54
N ALA A 52 -16.59 -9.56 -17.96
CA ALA A 52 -15.88 -10.46 -17.08
C ALA A 52 -14.70 -9.77 -16.37
N GLU A 53 -13.96 -8.89 -17.05
CA GLU A 53 -12.90 -8.06 -16.44
C GLU A 53 -13.44 -7.16 -15.34
N ASN A 54 -14.58 -6.51 -15.59
CA ASN A 54 -15.25 -5.67 -14.58
C ASN A 54 -15.67 -6.49 -13.35
N GLU A 55 -16.19 -7.70 -13.55
CA GLU A 55 -16.54 -8.59 -12.44
C GLU A 55 -15.30 -9.04 -11.65
N ILE A 56 -14.19 -9.37 -12.32
CA ILE A 56 -12.94 -9.74 -11.63
C ILE A 56 -12.47 -8.62 -10.71
N CYS A 57 -12.53 -7.36 -11.16
CA CYS A 57 -12.16 -6.20 -10.35
C CYS A 57 -13.02 -6.04 -9.08
N MET A 58 -14.23 -6.59 -9.06
CA MET A 58 -15.14 -6.55 -7.91
C MET A 58 -14.97 -7.75 -6.95
N ILE A 59 -14.12 -8.74 -7.28
CA ILE A 59 -13.86 -9.90 -6.42
C ILE A 59 -12.93 -9.50 -5.27
N ALA A 60 -13.49 -9.40 -4.05
CA ALA A 60 -12.73 -9.06 -2.85
C ALA A 60 -11.69 -10.11 -2.42
N ASN A 61 -11.86 -11.38 -2.82
CA ASN A 61 -10.94 -12.45 -2.44
C ASN A 61 -9.79 -12.58 -3.46
N ALA A 62 -8.57 -12.22 -3.04
CA ALA A 62 -7.37 -12.23 -3.88
C ALA A 62 -7.12 -13.56 -4.61
N LYS A 63 -7.27 -14.71 -3.92
CA LYS A 63 -7.06 -16.03 -4.52
C LYS A 63 -8.11 -16.36 -5.58
N GLN A 64 -9.36 -15.94 -5.36
CA GLN A 64 -10.42 -16.13 -6.35
C GLN A 64 -10.28 -15.18 -7.53
N CYS A 65 -9.81 -13.94 -7.28
CA CYS A 65 -9.49 -12.96 -8.30
C CYS A 65 -8.37 -13.47 -9.23
N GLU A 66 -7.27 -13.96 -8.66
CA GLU A 66 -6.16 -14.55 -9.42
C GLU A 66 -6.62 -15.75 -10.27
N GLN A 67 -7.42 -16.66 -9.69
CA GLN A 67 -7.97 -17.79 -10.43
C GLN A 67 -8.92 -17.38 -11.57
N ALA A 68 -9.72 -16.33 -11.36
CA ALA A 68 -10.62 -15.80 -12.39
C ALA A 68 -9.84 -15.08 -13.50
N GLN A 69 -8.78 -14.34 -13.15
CA GLN A 69 -7.89 -13.69 -14.10
C GLN A 69 -7.20 -14.72 -15.02
N VAL A 70 -6.59 -15.77 -14.45
CA VAL A 70 -5.93 -16.83 -15.24
C VAL A 70 -6.92 -17.52 -16.20
N LYS A 71 -8.16 -17.75 -15.75
CA LYS A 71 -9.23 -18.30 -16.59
C LYS A 71 -9.59 -17.38 -17.75
N LEU A 72 -9.68 -16.07 -17.50
CA LEU A 72 -10.01 -15.09 -18.52
C LEU A 72 -8.88 -14.91 -19.52
N ASP A 73 -7.63 -14.85 -19.05
CA ASP A 73 -6.43 -14.75 -19.89
C ASP A 73 -6.32 -15.94 -20.87
N PHE A 74 -6.71 -17.13 -20.41
CA PHE A 74 -6.78 -18.33 -21.25
C PHE A 74 -7.81 -18.19 -22.38
N LEU A 75 -9.02 -17.72 -22.08
CA LEU A 75 -10.06 -17.49 -23.10
C LEU A 75 -9.64 -16.39 -24.08
N ASN A 76 -9.01 -15.33 -23.60
CA ASN A 76 -8.52 -14.23 -24.41
C ASN A 76 -7.41 -14.71 -25.38
N SER A 77 -6.50 -15.56 -24.89
CA SER A 77 -5.48 -16.20 -25.73
C SER A 77 -6.08 -17.08 -26.83
N GLN A 78 -7.13 -17.84 -26.52
CA GLN A 78 -7.86 -18.63 -27.54
C GLN A 78 -8.53 -17.75 -28.59
N LEU A 79 -9.16 -16.65 -28.18
CA LEU A 79 -9.76 -15.68 -29.09
C LEU A 79 -8.71 -15.11 -30.06
N GLN A 80 -7.56 -14.68 -29.55
CA GLN A 80 -6.47 -14.14 -30.37
C GLN A 80 -5.97 -15.15 -31.40
N MET A 81 -5.77 -16.42 -31.00
CA MET A 81 -5.39 -17.48 -31.94
C MET A 81 -6.46 -17.69 -33.02
N LEU A 82 -7.75 -17.62 -32.64
CA LEU A 82 -8.85 -17.76 -33.60
C LEU A 82 -8.89 -16.62 -34.61
N VAL A 83 -8.76 -15.38 -34.15
CA VAL A 83 -8.70 -14.18 -35.00
C VAL A 83 -7.53 -14.28 -35.98
N GLN A 84 -6.36 -14.72 -35.51
CA GLN A 84 -5.20 -14.96 -36.37
C GLN A 84 -5.48 -16.06 -37.42
N LYS A 85 -6.13 -17.15 -37.03
CA LYS A 85 -6.48 -18.25 -37.94
C LYS A 85 -7.50 -17.82 -39.01
N ILE A 86 -8.50 -17.01 -38.63
CA ILE A 86 -9.45 -16.39 -39.57
C ILE A 86 -8.71 -15.52 -40.59
N LYS A 87 -7.74 -14.71 -40.11
CA LYS A 87 -6.91 -13.86 -40.96
C LYS A 87 -6.05 -14.67 -41.94
N GLN A 88 -5.51 -15.80 -41.52
CA GLN A 88 -4.72 -16.70 -42.38
C GLN A 88 -5.58 -17.42 -43.43
N GLN A 89 -6.82 -17.79 -43.10
CA GLN A 89 -7.70 -18.52 -44.01
C GLN A 89 -8.41 -17.62 -45.04
N ASN A 90 -8.52 -16.31 -44.80
CA ASN A 90 -9.16 -15.36 -45.72
C ASN A 90 -8.30 -14.12 -46.04
N PRO A 91 -7.18 -14.27 -46.74
CA PRO A 91 -6.34 -13.14 -47.15
C PRO A 91 -6.98 -12.24 -48.24
N ASN A 92 -8.05 -12.69 -48.92
CA ASN A 92 -8.66 -12.04 -50.09
C ASN A 92 -9.97 -11.26 -49.83
N ILE A 93 -10.44 -11.14 -48.59
CA ILE A 93 -11.68 -10.38 -48.28
C ILE A 93 -11.49 -8.85 -48.45
N SER A 94 -10.25 -8.39 -48.64
CA SER A 94 -9.86 -7.00 -48.90
C SER A 94 -10.22 -6.45 -50.29
N THR A 95 -11.03 -7.15 -51.10
CA THR A 95 -11.37 -6.69 -52.46
C THR A 95 -12.85 -6.81 -52.86
N SER A 96 -13.75 -7.22 -51.96
CA SER A 96 -15.19 -7.29 -52.31
C SER A 96 -16.11 -7.12 -51.10
N SER A 97 -16.18 -5.90 -50.57
CA SER A 97 -17.37 -5.28 -49.96
C SER A 97 -16.91 -4.15 -49.04
N ASN A 98 -17.17 -2.90 -49.44
CA ASN A 98 -16.74 -1.68 -48.74
C ASN A 98 -17.25 -1.56 -47.28
N ASP A 99 -18.17 -2.42 -46.83
CA ASP A 99 -18.67 -2.44 -45.44
C ASP A 99 -17.94 -3.45 -44.54
N VAL A 100 -17.24 -4.44 -45.12
CA VAL A 100 -16.50 -5.46 -44.34
C VAL A 100 -15.09 -4.97 -44.02
N ASP A 101 -14.45 -4.25 -44.95
CA ASP A 101 -13.13 -3.65 -44.72
C ASP A 101 -13.17 -2.57 -43.62
N THR A 102 -14.25 -1.80 -43.51
CA THR A 102 -14.41 -0.80 -42.44
C THR A 102 -14.61 -1.47 -41.07
N LEU A 103 -15.44 -2.51 -40.98
CA LEU A 103 -15.60 -3.29 -39.74
C LEU A 103 -14.32 -4.03 -39.36
N GLN A 104 -13.61 -4.62 -40.32
CA GLN A 104 -12.39 -5.38 -40.09
C GLN A 104 -11.23 -4.45 -39.69
N GLN A 105 -11.10 -3.29 -40.33
CA GLN A 105 -10.09 -2.30 -39.99
C GLN A 105 -10.39 -1.61 -38.66
N GLN A 106 -11.68 -1.43 -38.32
CA GLN A 106 -12.10 -0.93 -37.01
C GLN A 106 -11.83 -1.95 -35.91
N VAL A 107 -12.15 -3.25 -36.12
CA VAL A 107 -11.80 -4.34 -35.19
C VAL A 107 -10.28 -4.47 -35.03
N ILE A 108 -9.48 -4.36 -36.10
CA ILE A 108 -8.01 -4.38 -36.00
C ILE A 108 -7.49 -3.18 -35.21
N THR A 109 -8.06 -2.00 -35.44
CA THR A 109 -7.67 -0.77 -34.73
C THR A 109 -8.06 -0.85 -33.26
N ASP A 110 -9.23 -1.39 -32.96
CA ASP A 110 -9.73 -1.54 -31.60
C ASP A 110 -9.02 -2.68 -30.85
N MET A 111 -8.65 -3.77 -31.52
CA MET A 111 -7.85 -4.85 -30.94
C MET A 111 -6.41 -4.39 -30.64
N ASN A 112 -5.82 -3.57 -31.50
CA ASN A 112 -4.54 -2.91 -31.20
C ASN A 112 -4.67 -1.94 -30.02
N LYS A 113 -5.79 -1.20 -29.90
CA LYS A 113 -6.05 -0.35 -28.73
C LYS A 113 -6.21 -1.18 -27.46
N VAL A 114 -6.90 -2.31 -27.51
CA VAL A 114 -7.06 -3.23 -26.37
C VAL A 114 -5.71 -3.83 -25.97
N GLN A 115 -4.87 -4.21 -26.93
CA GLN A 115 -3.53 -4.74 -26.63
C GLN A 115 -2.64 -3.67 -25.98
N ILE A 116 -2.68 -2.43 -26.47
CA ILE A 116 -1.98 -1.30 -25.84
C ILE A 116 -2.56 -1.02 -24.45
N ALA A 117 -3.88 -1.02 -24.30
CA ALA A 117 -4.54 -0.84 -23.01
C ALA A 117 -4.18 -1.93 -22.00
N SER A 118 -4.05 -3.20 -22.44
CA SER A 118 -3.60 -4.32 -21.62
C SER A 118 -2.18 -4.13 -21.13
N VAL A 119 -1.25 -3.71 -22.01
CA VAL A 119 0.14 -3.43 -21.61
C VAL A 119 0.20 -2.27 -20.61
N VAL A 120 -0.60 -1.23 -20.81
CA VAL A 120 -0.72 -0.11 -19.88
C VAL A 120 -1.33 -0.56 -18.55
N LEU A 121 -2.33 -1.44 -18.58
CA LEU A 121 -2.95 -2.01 -17.39
C LEU A 121 -1.97 -2.89 -16.60
N ASP A 122 -1.19 -3.73 -17.26
CA ASP A 122 -0.17 -4.56 -16.61
C ASP A 122 0.93 -3.70 -15.98
N ALA A 123 1.36 -2.64 -16.67
CA ALA A 123 2.28 -1.67 -16.09
C ALA A 123 1.69 -0.95 -14.87
N ALA A 124 0.39 -0.60 -14.91
CA ALA A 124 -0.32 0.00 -13.78
C ALA A 124 -0.48 -0.98 -12.60
N LYS A 125 -0.72 -2.28 -12.88
CA LYS A 125 -0.78 -3.33 -11.85
C LYS A 125 0.56 -3.52 -11.14
N VAL A 126 1.68 -3.48 -11.88
CA VAL A 126 3.02 -3.53 -11.28
C VAL A 126 3.25 -2.33 -10.36
N GLN A 127 2.90 -1.12 -10.81
CA GLN A 127 3.03 0.09 -9.97
C GLN A 127 2.13 0.04 -8.74
N LEU A 128 0.92 -0.51 -8.84
CA LEU A 128 0.04 -0.74 -7.69
C LEU A 128 0.62 -1.75 -6.71
N ASN A 129 1.21 -2.84 -7.20
CA ASN A 129 1.85 -3.84 -6.36
C ASN A 129 3.08 -3.27 -5.62
N ASP A 130 3.86 -2.42 -6.29
CA ASP A 130 4.97 -1.69 -5.66
C ASP A 130 4.46 -0.69 -4.61
N ALA A 131 3.32 -0.03 -4.88
CA ALA A 131 2.68 0.87 -3.93
C ALA A 131 2.12 0.13 -2.70
N ASP A 132 1.54 -1.06 -2.88
CA ASP A 132 1.07 -1.91 -1.78
C ASP A 132 2.22 -2.39 -0.89
N LEU A 133 3.36 -2.76 -1.50
CA LEU A 133 4.58 -3.09 -0.77
C LEU A 133 5.10 -1.89 0.05
N ALA A 134 5.15 -0.70 -0.56
CA ALA A 134 5.54 0.51 0.14
C ALA A 134 4.58 0.86 1.29
N LEU A 135 3.26 0.66 1.12
CA LEU A 135 2.27 0.83 2.19
C LEU A 135 2.45 -0.17 3.32
N ALA A 136 2.77 -1.44 3.01
CA ALA A 136 3.08 -2.44 4.02
C ALA A 136 4.31 -2.06 4.85
N GLU A 137 5.37 -1.55 4.22
CA GLU A 137 6.55 -1.03 4.93
C GLU A 137 6.20 0.17 5.82
N VAL A 138 5.36 1.10 5.33
CA VAL A 138 4.89 2.25 6.11
C VAL A 138 4.07 1.80 7.33
N ILE A 139 3.23 0.78 7.20
CA ILE A 139 2.46 0.22 8.33
C ILE A 139 3.42 -0.35 9.38
N ILE A 140 4.43 -1.12 8.97
CA ILE A 140 5.44 -1.68 9.89
C ILE A 140 6.20 -0.56 10.60
N LEU A 141 6.61 0.48 9.89
CA LEU A 141 7.26 1.65 10.48
C LEU A 141 6.35 2.37 11.47
N ASN A 142 5.07 2.52 11.17
CA ASN A 142 4.11 3.16 12.08
C ASN A 142 3.91 2.35 13.37
N ASP A 143 3.85 1.02 13.27
CA ASP A 143 3.78 0.14 14.45
C ASP A 143 5.06 0.25 15.31
N GLN A 144 6.23 0.33 14.68
CA GLN A 144 7.50 0.55 15.39
C GLN A 144 7.53 1.91 16.10
N ILE A 145 7.11 2.98 15.43
CA ILE A 145 7.02 4.33 16.02
C ILE A 145 6.05 4.33 17.20
N THR A 146 4.90 3.66 17.06
CA THR A 146 3.90 3.56 18.12
C THR A 146 4.45 2.85 19.34
N ASN A 147 5.15 1.72 19.16
CA ASN A 147 5.82 1.00 20.25
C ASN A 147 6.89 1.86 20.94
N ILE A 148 7.69 2.62 20.18
CA ILE A 148 8.70 3.53 20.75
C ILE A 148 8.02 4.64 21.55
N LEU A 149 6.92 5.20 21.05
CA LEU A 149 6.15 6.23 21.76
C LEU A 149 5.55 5.69 23.07
N GLU A 150 5.02 4.47 23.06
CA GLU A 150 4.48 3.83 24.25
C GLU A 150 5.55 3.64 25.33
N ILE A 151 6.72 3.10 24.94
CA ILE A 151 7.88 2.97 25.82
C ILE A 151 8.32 4.34 26.34
N GLY A 152 8.36 5.36 25.47
CA GLY A 152 8.71 6.74 25.83
C GLY A 152 7.74 7.33 26.85
N THR A 153 6.44 7.05 26.71
CA THR A 153 5.40 7.54 27.62
C THR A 153 5.50 6.88 28.99
N VAL A 154 5.72 5.55 29.03
CA VAL A 154 5.98 4.83 30.29
C VAL A 154 7.24 5.35 30.98
N THR A 155 8.30 5.60 30.22
CA THR A 155 9.55 6.15 30.75
C THR A 155 9.35 7.55 31.33
N LEU A 156 8.60 8.41 30.63
CA LEU A 156 8.24 9.75 31.11
C LEU A 156 7.41 9.71 32.39
N ASN A 157 6.43 8.79 32.49
CA ASN A 157 5.65 8.60 33.70
C ASN A 157 6.53 8.17 34.88
N ASN A 158 7.44 7.22 34.67
CA ASN A 158 8.38 6.79 35.70
C ASN A 158 9.31 7.94 36.15
N ILE A 159 9.79 8.78 35.22
CA ILE A 159 10.59 9.97 35.55
C ILE A 159 9.75 10.97 36.35
N ASN A 160 8.50 11.18 35.97
CA ASN A 160 7.58 12.08 36.67
C ASN A 160 7.31 11.60 38.10
N ASP A 161 7.08 10.31 38.30
CA ASP A 161 6.87 9.71 39.62
C ASP A 161 8.13 9.82 40.48
N ASN A 162 9.31 9.59 39.90
CA ASN A 162 10.59 9.79 40.58
C ASN A 162 10.82 11.27 40.94
N LEU A 163 10.47 12.21 40.07
CA LEU A 163 10.54 13.64 40.36
C LEU A 163 9.61 14.04 41.50
N ASN A 164 8.39 13.49 41.53
CA ASN A 164 7.45 13.70 42.62
C ASN A 164 7.99 13.14 43.95
N GLY A 165 8.62 11.95 43.90
CA GLY A 165 9.34 11.37 45.04
C GLY A 165 10.46 12.28 45.54
N ILE A 166 11.31 12.78 44.65
CA ILE A 166 12.41 13.70 44.98
C ILE A 166 11.89 15.02 45.56
N GLN A 167 10.77 15.55 45.05
CA GLN A 167 10.14 16.75 45.63
C GLN A 167 9.62 16.48 47.05
N ALA A 168 9.00 15.32 47.29
CA ALA A 168 8.57 14.92 48.62
C ALA A 168 9.76 14.79 49.59
N GLU A 169 10.86 14.18 49.14
CA GLU A 169 12.11 14.10 49.91
C GLU A 169 12.68 15.49 50.21
N ARG A 170 12.69 16.42 49.24
CA ARG A 170 13.12 17.82 49.49
C ARG A 170 12.29 18.50 50.57
N VAL A 171 10.98 18.25 50.62
CA VAL A 171 10.11 18.80 51.69
C VAL A 171 10.48 18.21 53.05
N ILE A 172 10.76 16.89 53.11
CA ILE A 172 11.20 16.22 54.34
C ILE A 172 12.57 16.77 54.79
N ILE A 173 13.54 16.89 53.87
CA ILE A 173 14.87 17.45 54.14
C ILE A 173 14.74 18.89 54.63
N LYS A 174 13.89 19.73 54.02
CA LYS A 174 13.63 21.10 54.51
C LYS A 174 13.07 21.12 55.93
N LYS A 175 12.17 20.19 56.26
CA LYS A 175 11.62 20.06 57.63
C LYS A 175 12.70 19.64 58.63
N GLN A 176 13.52 18.64 58.28
CA GLN A 176 14.63 18.19 59.12
C GLN A 176 15.68 19.30 59.32
N PHE A 177 16.04 20.01 58.24
CA PHE A 177 16.96 21.14 58.31
C PHE A 177 16.41 22.26 59.20
N ARG A 178 15.11 22.56 59.12
CA ARG A 178 14.47 23.55 60.01
C ARG A 178 14.47 23.08 61.47
N ALA A 179 14.29 21.79 61.74
CA ALA A 179 14.36 21.24 63.08
C ALA A 179 15.79 21.32 63.65
N ILE A 180 16.79 20.95 62.86
CA ILE A 180 18.22 21.08 63.22
C ILE A 180 18.58 22.55 63.44
N ALA A 181 18.17 23.45 62.54
CA ALA A 181 18.39 24.89 62.69
C ALA A 181 17.80 25.41 64.01
N ARG A 182 16.56 25.03 64.36
CA ARG A 182 15.96 25.39 65.65
C ARG A 182 16.73 24.84 66.85
N GLN A 183 17.22 23.61 66.79
CA GLN A 183 18.04 23.03 67.87
C GLN A 183 19.38 23.78 68.03
N ILE A 184 20.01 24.17 66.91
CA ILE A 184 21.24 24.96 66.92
C ILE A 184 20.99 26.37 67.47
N THR A 185 19.91 27.05 67.05
CA THR A 185 19.57 28.41 67.53
C THR A 185 19.11 28.41 68.99
N GLY A 186 18.50 27.33 69.46
CA GLY A 186 18.11 27.16 70.87
C GLY A 186 19.28 26.94 71.81
N ASN A 187 20.46 26.60 71.30
CA ASN A 187 21.67 26.35 72.08
C ASN A 187 22.70 27.47 71.86
N THR A 188 22.76 28.42 72.80
CA THR A 188 23.63 29.61 72.76
C THR A 188 25.10 29.28 72.53
N THR A 189 25.60 28.15 73.04
CA THR A 189 27.00 27.74 72.90
C THR A 189 27.31 27.26 71.48
N LEU A 190 26.42 26.47 70.85
CA LEU A 190 26.61 25.99 69.48
C LEU A 190 26.52 27.13 68.45
N MET A 191 25.59 28.07 68.66
CA MET A 191 25.46 29.25 67.81
C MET A 191 26.75 30.08 67.78
N LEU A 192 27.36 30.29 68.94
CA LEU A 192 28.61 31.06 69.08
C LEU A 192 29.78 30.34 68.39
N THR A 193 29.84 29.01 68.50
CA THR A 193 30.87 28.20 67.84
C THR A 193 30.76 28.24 66.32
N ILE A 194 29.54 28.11 65.77
CA ILE A 194 29.29 28.19 64.32
C ILE A 194 29.60 29.60 63.79
N PHE A 195 29.28 30.65 64.56
CA PHE A 195 29.57 32.03 64.18
C PHE A 195 31.09 32.27 64.04
N ILE A 196 31.88 31.77 64.98
CA ILE A 196 33.36 31.88 64.90
C ILE A 196 33.88 31.18 63.64
N ILE A 197 33.39 29.98 63.33
CA ILE A 197 33.80 29.22 62.13
C ILE A 197 33.46 30.00 60.85
N LEU A 198 32.25 30.57 60.77
CA LEU A 198 31.82 31.39 59.61
C LEU A 198 32.72 32.60 59.40
N VAL A 199 33.08 33.30 60.48
CA VAL A 199 33.99 34.46 60.41
C VAL A 199 35.37 34.06 59.89
N VAL A 200 35.92 32.93 60.36
CA VAL A 200 37.22 32.41 59.88
C VAL A 200 37.17 32.09 58.38
N ILE A 201 36.10 31.45 57.90
CA ILE A 201 35.94 31.14 56.47
C ILE A 201 35.86 32.42 55.64
N ILE A 202 35.09 33.42 56.07
CA ILE A 202 34.98 34.71 55.37
C ILE A 202 36.36 35.39 55.29
N CYS A 203 37.12 35.40 56.38
CA CYS A 203 38.48 35.95 56.39
C CYS A 203 39.39 35.23 55.39
N LEU A 204 39.29 33.90 55.28
CA LEU A 204 40.06 33.12 54.31
C LEU A 204 39.64 33.40 52.86
N ILE A 205 38.34 33.58 52.59
CA ILE A 205 37.82 33.95 51.27
C ILE A 205 38.33 35.34 50.87
N ILE A 206 38.20 36.32 51.75
CA ILE A 206 38.69 37.69 51.51
C ILE A 206 40.19 37.67 51.26
N TRP A 207 40.94 36.94 52.09
CA TRP A 207 42.37 36.75 51.91
C TRP A 207 42.71 36.14 50.54
N SER A 208 41.98 35.10 50.14
CA SER A 208 42.16 34.44 48.84
C SER A 208 41.88 35.38 47.67
N ILE A 209 40.82 36.19 47.75
CA ILE A 209 40.48 37.18 46.71
C ILE A 209 41.54 38.26 46.61
N ILE A 210 42.00 38.79 47.76
CA ILE A 210 43.06 39.81 47.79
C ILE A 210 44.36 39.27 47.21
N LYS A 211 44.69 38.01 47.50
CA LYS A 211 45.87 37.35 46.94
C LYS A 211 45.74 37.16 45.42
N ALA A 212 44.58 36.70 44.95
CA ALA A 212 44.31 36.49 43.53
C ALA A 212 44.28 37.79 42.70
N CYS A 213 43.95 38.95 43.30
CA CYS A 213 44.02 40.25 42.64
C CYS A 213 45.42 40.90 42.63
N LYS A 214 46.40 40.32 43.33
CA LYS A 214 47.79 40.84 43.40
C LYS A 214 48.79 40.08 42.53
N GLU A 215 48.38 38.95 41.94
CA GLU A 215 49.08 38.28 40.83
C GLU A 215 48.61 38.87 39.49
#